data_AF-N8YNU7-F1
#
_entry.id   AF-N8YNU7-F1
#
_cell.length_a   1.000
_cell.length_b   1.000
_cell.length_c   1.000
_cell.angle_alpha   90.00
_cell.angle_beta   90.00
_cell.angle_gamma   90.00
#
_symmetry.space_group_name_H-M   'P 1'
#
loop_
_entity.id
_entity.type
_entity.pdbx_description
1 polymer ?
#
loop_
_entity_poly.entity_id
_entity_poly.type
_entity_poly.pdbx_seq_one_letter_code
_entity_poly.pdbx_strand_id
1 'polypeptide(L)'
;MNEKDNDKKKSNKELFLFTSEGSKAVLEYMRNLTPQVLVGSVWVLFTVRSFELDFSGKTLVFWCSTLALTCLFFYLVISNMIDFTNKSSDHMQNKINNIDGFKPCENPNSFKVWSRHLCTTLNLVFKSEKILFVEFILTIIFLLTPTMAVLFLVAKQADDLYRSILGVG
;
A
#
# COMPACT_ATOMS: atom_id res chain seq x y z
N MET A 1 9.00 -41.19 19.88
CA MET A 1 9.88 -40.03 20.00
C MET A 1 9.44 -39.02 18.94
N ASN A 2 9.20 -37.78 19.35
CA ASN A 2 8.31 -36.79 18.71
C ASN A 2 8.80 -36.22 17.37
N GLU A 3 8.09 -36.54 16.28
CA GLU A 3 8.20 -35.79 15.01
C GLU A 3 7.01 -34.82 14.81
N LYS A 4 5.81 -35.18 15.27
CA LYS A 4 4.59 -34.37 15.09
C LYS A 4 4.53 -33.09 15.95
N ASP A 5 5.29 -33.01 17.03
CA ASP A 5 5.35 -31.80 17.88
C ASP A 5 6.30 -30.73 17.35
N ASN A 6 7.24 -31.08 16.47
CA ASN A 6 8.21 -30.13 15.93
C ASN A 6 7.61 -29.28 14.79
N ASP A 7 6.69 -29.84 14.00
CA ASP A 7 6.06 -29.09 12.89
C ASP A 7 5.03 -28.06 13.37
N LYS A 8 4.25 -28.37 14.41
CA LYS A 8 3.34 -27.40 15.04
C LYS A 8 4.10 -26.21 15.67
N LYS A 9 5.31 -26.43 16.17
CA LYS A 9 6.16 -25.39 16.76
C LYS A 9 6.83 -24.50 15.72
N LYS A 10 6.99 -25.00 14.48
CA LYS A 10 7.61 -24.29 13.35
C LYS A 10 6.59 -23.41 12.62
N SER A 11 5.37 -23.92 12.42
CA SER A 11 4.26 -23.20 11.77
C SER A 11 3.81 -21.95 12.54
N ASN A 12 3.85 -21.98 13.88
CA ASN A 12 3.45 -20.84 14.73
C ASN A 12 4.41 -19.64 14.73
N LYS A 13 5.53 -19.69 13.99
CA LYS A 13 6.52 -18.59 13.92
C LYS A 13 6.65 -17.98 12.53
N GLU A 14 5.91 -18.45 11.54
CA GLU A 14 5.97 -17.89 10.20
C GLU A 14 5.20 -16.56 10.16
N LEU A 15 5.98 -15.51 9.89
CA LEU A 15 5.49 -14.17 9.59
C LEU A 15 4.77 -14.18 8.25
N PHE A 16 3.56 -13.63 8.16
CA PHE A 16 2.73 -13.64 6.94
C PHE A 16 3.51 -13.27 5.68
N LEU A 17 4.27 -12.17 5.73
CA LEU A 17 5.04 -11.63 4.61
C LEU A 17 6.04 -12.64 4.01
N PHE A 18 6.47 -13.63 4.79
CA PHE A 18 7.40 -14.67 4.36
C PHE A 18 6.71 -16.03 4.10
N THR A 19 5.38 -16.10 4.25
CA THR A 19 4.60 -17.24 3.76
C THR A 19 4.44 -17.17 2.24
N SER A 20 4.03 -18.28 1.62
CA SER A 20 3.70 -18.32 0.19
C SER A 20 2.63 -17.29 -0.19
N GLU A 21 1.60 -17.13 0.66
CA GLU A 21 0.50 -16.18 0.44
C GLU A 21 0.95 -14.74 0.59
N GLY A 22 1.73 -14.41 1.62
CA GLY A 22 2.26 -13.06 1.80
C GLY A 22 3.28 -12.68 0.74
N SER A 23 4.15 -13.61 0.34
CA SER A 23 5.09 -13.38 -0.76
C SER A 23 4.36 -13.12 -2.08
N LYS A 24 3.28 -13.87 -2.35
CA LYS A 24 2.41 -13.62 -3.51
C LYS A 24 1.73 -12.25 -3.42
N ALA A 25 1.22 -11.85 -2.26
CA ALA A 25 0.61 -10.55 -2.06
C ALA A 25 1.62 -9.39 -2.29
N VAL A 26 2.85 -9.54 -1.78
CA VAL A 26 3.94 -8.58 -2.04
C VAL A 26 4.27 -8.52 -3.53
N LEU A 27 4.39 -9.67 -4.21
CA LEU A 27 4.67 -9.71 -5.66
C LEU A 27 3.56 -9.06 -6.48
N GLU A 28 2.29 -9.31 -6.15
CA GLU A 28 1.14 -8.68 -6.80
C GLU A 28 1.14 -7.16 -6.57
N TYR A 29 1.42 -6.73 -5.33
CA TYR A 29 1.55 -5.33 -4.97
C TYR A 29 2.66 -4.64 -5.76
N MET A 30 3.84 -5.28 -5.88
CA MET A 30 4.98 -4.80 -6.65
C MET A 30 4.72 -4.77 -8.16
N ARG A 31 4.02 -5.79 -8.69
CA ARG A 31 3.64 -5.86 -10.11
C ARG A 31 2.76 -4.68 -10.52
N ASN A 32 1.86 -4.26 -9.63
CA ASN A 32 0.96 -3.14 -9.86
C ASN A 32 1.64 -1.76 -9.75
N LEU A 33 2.91 -1.67 -9.34
CA LEU A 33 3.64 -0.40 -9.32
C LEU A 33 3.97 0.10 -10.72
N THR A 34 4.26 -0.80 -11.66
CA THR A 34 4.59 -0.42 -13.05
C THR A 34 3.47 0.38 -13.72
N PRO A 35 2.20 -0.09 -13.74
CA PRO A 35 1.12 0.71 -14.30
C PRO A 35 0.86 2.01 -13.51
N GLN A 36 1.06 2.02 -12.19
CA GLN A 36 0.95 3.26 -11.39
C GLN A 36 2.00 4.29 -11.81
N VAL A 37 3.25 3.86 -11.96
CA VAL A 37 4.36 4.72 -12.40
C VAL A 37 4.08 5.25 -13.80
N LEU A 38 3.64 4.40 -14.73
CA LEU A 38 3.34 4.83 -16.10
C LEU A 38 2.18 5.84 -16.17
N VAL A 39 1.05 5.54 -15.51
CA VAL A 39 -0.11 6.45 -15.46
C VAL A 39 0.24 7.74 -14.74
N GLY A 40 0.99 7.66 -13.64
CA GLY A 40 1.45 8.83 -12.89
C GLY A 40 2.38 9.73 -13.71
N SER A 41 3.32 9.16 -14.46
CA SER A 41 4.24 9.91 -15.32
C SER A 41 3.50 10.67 -16.42
N VAL A 42 2.53 10.03 -17.06
CA VAL A 42 1.65 10.67 -18.05
C VAL A 42 0.81 11.77 -17.40
N TRP A 43 0.26 11.51 -16.20
CA TRP A 43 -0.49 12.50 -15.44
C TRP A 43 0.33 13.76 -15.10
N VAL A 44 1.57 13.60 -14.63
CA VAL A 44 2.47 14.73 -14.33
C VAL A 44 2.76 15.52 -15.61
N LEU A 45 3.06 14.84 -16.72
CA LEU A 45 3.31 15.51 -17.99
C LEU A 45 2.10 16.32 -18.46
N PHE A 46 0.89 15.76 -18.39
CA PHE A 46 -0.35 16.45 -18.73
C PHE A 46 -0.61 17.64 -17.81
N THR A 47 -0.29 17.50 -16.52
CA THR A 47 -0.41 18.57 -15.54
C THR A 47 0.51 19.75 -15.91
N VAL A 48 1.81 19.49 -16.11
CA VAL A 48 2.78 20.52 -16.50
C VAL A 48 2.35 21.22 -17.80
N ARG A 49 1.98 20.44 -18.83
CA ARG A 49 1.52 21.01 -20.11
C ARG A 49 0.22 21.81 -19.97
N SER A 50 -0.70 21.41 -19.11
CA SER A 50 -1.95 22.15 -18.89
C SER A 50 -1.73 23.54 -18.26
N PHE A 51 -0.63 23.73 -17.54
CA PHE A 51 -0.23 25.04 -16.98
C PHE A 51 0.60 25.90 -17.96
N GLU A 52 1.28 25.29 -18.93
CA GLU A 52 2.06 26.01 -19.96
C GLU A 52 1.18 26.58 -21.09
N LEU A 53 -0.05 26.07 -21.27
CA LEU A 53 -0.92 26.46 -22.38
C LEU A 53 -1.76 27.71 -22.06
N ASP A 54 -1.82 28.63 -23.02
CA ASP A 54 -2.75 29.77 -22.98
C ASP A 54 -4.20 29.30 -22.88
N PHE A 55 -5.05 30.10 -22.22
CA PHE A 55 -6.45 29.74 -21.99
C PHE A 55 -7.23 29.64 -23.31
N SER A 56 -7.62 28.42 -23.68
CA SER A 56 -8.38 28.12 -24.90
C SER A 56 -9.31 26.93 -24.68
N GLY A 57 -10.26 26.70 -25.60
CA GLY A 57 -11.13 25.51 -25.55
C GLY A 57 -10.35 24.18 -25.61
N LYS A 58 -9.19 24.16 -26.28
CA LYS A 58 -8.28 23.00 -26.27
C LYS A 58 -7.63 22.80 -24.90
N THR A 59 -7.29 23.89 -24.23
CA THR A 59 -6.74 23.89 -22.87
C THR A 59 -7.74 23.31 -21.87
N LEU A 60 -9.04 23.63 -22.01
CA LEU A 60 -10.09 23.00 -21.20
C LEU A 60 -10.18 21.48 -21.39
N VAL A 61 -10.06 20.98 -22.62
CA VAL A 61 -10.02 19.53 -22.89
C VAL A 61 -8.80 18.90 -22.22
N PHE A 62 -7.63 19.54 -22.29
CA PHE A 62 -6.42 19.12 -21.59
C PHE A 62 -6.64 19.05 -20.08
N TRP A 63 -7.26 20.07 -19.47
CA TRP A 63 -7.60 20.08 -18.05
C TRP A 63 -8.55 18.93 -17.66
N CYS A 64 -9.57 18.64 -18.46
CA CYS A 64 -10.45 17.50 -18.23
C CYS A 64 -9.69 16.16 -18.30
N SER A 65 -8.78 15.99 -19.27
CA SER A 65 -7.92 14.80 -19.35
C SER A 65 -6.98 14.68 -18.15
N THR A 66 -6.38 15.78 -17.70
CA THR A 66 -5.54 15.82 -16.49
C THR A 66 -6.33 15.39 -15.25
N LEU A 67 -7.57 15.87 -15.10
CA LEU A 67 -8.43 15.49 -13.97
C LEU A 67 -8.82 14.01 -14.02
N ALA A 68 -9.14 13.47 -15.20
CA ALA A 68 -9.42 12.04 -15.36
C ALA A 68 -8.19 11.17 -15.01
N LEU A 69 -6.99 11.57 -15.45
CA LEU A 69 -5.74 10.90 -15.12
C LEU A 69 -5.42 10.99 -13.63
N THR A 70 -5.73 12.12 -12.99
CA THR A 70 -5.62 12.28 -11.52
C THR A 70 -6.47 11.24 -10.81
N CYS A 71 -7.75 11.14 -11.15
CA CYS A 71 -8.66 10.16 -10.56
C CYS A 71 -8.19 8.72 -10.79
N LEU A 72 -7.74 8.40 -12.00
CA LEU A 72 -7.24 7.07 -12.35
C LEU A 72 -5.98 6.71 -11.56
N PHE A 73 -5.02 7.63 -11.45
CA PHE A 73 -3.79 7.42 -10.70
C PHE A 73 -4.07 7.14 -9.23
N PHE A 74 -4.85 8.00 -8.56
CA PHE A 74 -5.21 7.79 -7.16
C PHE A 74 -6.04 6.54 -6.95
N TYR A 75 -6.95 6.21 -7.87
CA TYR A 75 -7.69 4.95 -7.83
C TYR A 75 -6.74 3.74 -7.86
N LEU A 76 -5.77 3.71 -8.77
CA LEU A 76 -4.81 2.61 -8.86
C LEU A 76 -3.93 2.49 -7.61
N VAL A 77 -3.46 3.61 -7.06
CA VAL A 77 -2.66 3.63 -5.83
C VAL A 77 -3.49 3.12 -4.65
N ILE A 78 -4.66 3.71 -4.41
CA ILE A 78 -5.54 3.36 -3.28
C ILE A 78 -6.03 1.91 -3.41
N SER A 79 -6.44 1.47 -4.60
CA SER A 79 -6.91 0.10 -4.82
C SER A 79 -5.81 -0.92 -4.54
N ASN A 80 -4.57 -0.66 -4.98
CA ASN A 80 -3.43 -1.54 -4.70
C ASN A 80 -3.09 -1.58 -3.20
N MET A 81 -3.16 -0.43 -2.52
CA MET A 81 -2.96 -0.35 -1.07
C MET A 81 -4.04 -1.12 -0.29
N ILE A 82 -5.30 -0.98 -0.69
CA ILE A 82 -6.44 -1.69 -0.07
C ILE A 82 -6.30 -3.19 -0.27
N ASP A 83 -5.99 -3.66 -1.48
CA ASP A 83 -5.83 -5.09 -1.77
C ASP A 83 -4.72 -5.73 -0.91
N PHE A 84 -3.56 -5.08 -0.81
CA PHE A 84 -2.47 -5.53 0.05
C PHE A 84 -2.86 -5.51 1.54
N THR A 85 -3.54 -4.44 1.97
CA THR A 85 -3.98 -4.29 3.37
C THR A 85 -5.00 -5.36 3.74
N ASN A 86 -5.97 -5.67 2.87
CA ASN A 86 -6.98 -6.69 3.13
C ASN A 86 -6.34 -8.06 3.29
N LYS A 87 -5.47 -8.46 2.35
CA LYS A 87 -4.74 -9.74 2.41
C LYS A 87 -3.90 -9.88 3.69
N SER A 88 -3.24 -8.80 4.11
CA SER A 88 -2.45 -8.80 5.34
C SER A 88 -3.31 -8.73 6.61
N SER A 89 -4.44 -8.02 6.57
CA SER A 89 -5.36 -7.84 7.70
C SER A 89 -6.09 -9.13 8.05
N ASP A 90 -6.56 -9.88 7.05
CA ASP A 90 -7.28 -11.14 7.28
C ASP A 90 -6.39 -12.16 8.02
N HIS A 91 -5.10 -12.23 7.62
CA HIS A 91 -4.13 -13.08 8.29
C HIS A 91 -3.85 -12.62 9.74
N MET A 92 -3.61 -11.32 9.95
CA MET A 92 -3.36 -10.78 11.28
C MET A 92 -4.57 -10.92 12.20
N GLN A 93 -5.78 -10.70 11.69
CA GLN A 93 -7.01 -10.77 12.47
C GLN A 93 -7.29 -12.19 12.97
N ASN A 94 -7.03 -13.20 12.14
CA ASN A 94 -7.13 -14.60 12.55
C ASN A 94 -6.17 -14.95 13.69
N LYS A 95 -4.95 -14.39 13.71
CA LYS A 95 -4.00 -14.59 14.80
C LYS A 95 -4.36 -13.78 16.06
N ILE A 96 -4.77 -12.52 15.91
CA ILE A 96 -5.13 -11.62 17.03
C ILE A 96 -6.35 -12.14 17.79
N ASN A 97 -7.34 -12.71 17.09
CA ASN A 97 -8.54 -13.28 17.72
C ASN A 97 -8.24 -14.44 18.66
N ASN A 98 -7.08 -15.09 18.53
CA ASN A 98 -6.65 -16.20 19.38
C ASN A 98 -5.82 -15.74 20.59
N ILE A 99 -5.56 -14.43 20.75
CA ILE A 99 -4.80 -13.90 21.87
C ILE A 99 -5.72 -13.68 23.08
N ASP A 100 -5.34 -14.26 24.22
CA ASP A 100 -6.06 -14.07 25.48
C ASP A 100 -6.17 -12.59 25.87
N GLY A 101 -7.40 -12.13 26.11
CA GLY A 101 -7.70 -10.75 26.49
C GLY A 101 -7.98 -9.81 25.31
N PHE A 102 -7.90 -10.27 24.06
CA PHE A 102 -8.38 -9.50 22.92
C PHE A 102 -9.91 -9.30 23.01
N LYS A 103 -10.36 -8.08 22.73
CA LYS A 103 -11.77 -7.75 22.56
C LYS A 103 -11.91 -7.05 21.21
N PRO A 104 -12.97 -7.29 20.42
CA PRO A 104 -13.23 -6.57 19.18
C PRO A 104 -13.59 -5.10 19.46
N CYS A 105 -13.40 -4.23 18.46
CA CYS A 105 -13.72 -2.81 18.57
C CYS A 105 -15.24 -2.60 18.57
N GLU A 106 -15.79 -2.06 19.68
CA GLU A 106 -17.23 -1.84 19.84
C GLU A 106 -17.79 -0.73 18.92
N ASN A 107 -16.98 0.26 18.56
CA ASN A 107 -17.39 1.35 17.66
C ASN A 107 -16.24 1.78 16.72
N PRO A 108 -16.15 1.20 15.51
CA PRO A 108 -15.11 1.52 14.55
C PRO A 108 -15.24 2.92 13.93
N ASN A 109 -16.42 3.55 14.01
CA ASN A 109 -16.70 4.83 13.33
C ASN A 109 -16.23 6.05 14.14
N SER A 110 -15.94 5.89 15.43
CA SER A 110 -15.36 6.96 16.25
C SER A 110 -13.84 6.88 16.23
N PHE A 111 -13.18 7.86 15.59
CA PHE A 111 -11.71 7.91 15.50
C PHE A 111 -11.02 7.84 16.87
N LYS A 112 -11.61 8.45 17.91
CA LYS A 112 -11.09 8.41 19.28
C LYS A 112 -11.18 6.99 19.88
N VAL A 113 -12.28 6.30 19.65
CA VAL A 113 -12.46 4.91 20.14
C VAL A 113 -11.56 3.97 19.35
N TRP A 114 -11.51 4.12 18.02
CA TRP A 114 -10.65 3.36 17.13
C TRP A 114 -9.17 3.50 17.48
N SER A 115 -8.67 4.73 17.67
CA SER A 115 -7.25 4.94 18.01
C SER A 115 -6.89 4.38 19.39
N ARG A 116 -7.76 4.55 20.38
CA ARG A 116 -7.57 3.95 21.72
C ARG A 116 -7.58 2.42 21.64
N HIS A 117 -8.48 1.86 20.84
CA HIS A 117 -8.55 0.43 20.58
C HIS A 117 -7.27 -0.07 19.92
N LEU A 118 -6.81 0.59 18.85
CA LEU A 118 -5.57 0.28 18.16
C LEU A 118 -4.36 0.28 19.12
N CYS A 119 -4.21 1.31 19.95
CA CYS A 119 -3.13 1.36 20.95
C CYS A 119 -3.22 0.23 21.99
N THR A 120 -4.43 -0.11 22.43
CA THR A 120 -4.65 -1.17 23.42
C THR A 120 -4.32 -2.54 22.81
N THR A 121 -4.80 -2.80 21.59
CA THR A 121 -4.51 -4.02 20.83
C THR A 121 -3.04 -4.14 20.51
N LEU A 122 -2.36 -3.07 20.06
CA LEU A 122 -0.93 -3.08 19.81
C LEU A 122 -0.11 -3.37 21.08
N ASN A 123 -0.48 -2.79 22.22
CA ASN A 123 0.18 -3.08 23.49
C ASN A 123 -0.03 -4.54 23.93
N LEU A 124 -1.23 -5.06 23.70
CA LEU A 124 -1.56 -6.46 24.00
C LEU A 124 -0.77 -7.42 23.11
N VAL A 125 -0.71 -7.17 21.80
CA VAL A 125 0.11 -7.92 20.84
C VAL A 125 1.60 -7.83 21.21
N PHE A 126 2.11 -6.64 21.54
CA PHE A 126 3.52 -6.49 21.92
C PHE A 126 3.90 -7.31 23.16
N LYS A 127 2.98 -7.45 24.13
CA LYS A 127 3.20 -8.22 25.35
C LYS A 127 3.05 -9.73 25.15
N SER A 128 2.12 -10.16 24.32
CA SER A 128 1.77 -11.58 24.10
C SER A 128 2.55 -12.20 22.95
N GLU A 129 2.55 -11.57 21.78
CA GLU A 129 3.13 -12.09 20.55
C GLU A 129 3.98 -11.03 19.81
N LYS A 130 5.23 -10.86 20.27
CA LYS A 130 6.20 -9.92 19.66
C LYS A 130 6.42 -10.14 18.16
N ILE A 131 6.28 -11.39 17.68
CA ILE A 131 6.44 -11.73 16.26
C ILE A 131 5.34 -11.06 15.43
N LEU A 132 4.10 -11.07 15.91
CA LEU A 132 2.98 -10.42 15.22
C LEU A 132 3.10 -8.90 15.21
N PHE A 133 3.68 -8.32 16.27
CA PHE A 133 4.00 -6.90 16.29
C PHE A 133 5.05 -6.53 15.23
N VAL A 134 6.11 -7.34 15.09
CA VAL A 134 7.11 -7.15 14.03
C VAL A 134 6.48 -7.29 12.64
N GLU A 135 5.56 -8.24 12.45
CA GLU A 135 4.80 -8.42 11.22
C GLU A 135 4.02 -7.16 10.85
N PHE A 136 3.30 -6.59 11.81
CA PHE A 136 2.55 -5.35 11.62
C PHE A 136 3.45 -4.18 11.17
N ILE A 137 4.62 -4.02 11.80
CA ILE A 137 5.60 -2.99 11.40
C ILE A 137 6.13 -3.25 9.99
N LEU A 138 6.48 -4.49 9.66
CA LEU A 138 6.94 -4.84 8.32
C LEU A 138 5.84 -4.59 7.27
N THR A 139 4.59 -4.94 7.53
CA THR A 139 3.47 -4.66 6.63
C THR A 139 3.35 -3.15 6.34
N ILE A 140 3.52 -2.30 7.36
CA ILE A 140 3.54 -0.83 7.16
C ILE A 140 4.72 -0.42 6.27
N ILE A 141 5.92 -0.96 6.49
CA ILE A 141 7.10 -0.66 5.67
C ILE A 141 6.88 -1.09 4.22
N PHE A 142 6.34 -2.29 3.99
CA PHE A 142 6.03 -2.83 2.66
C PHE A 142 4.89 -2.09 1.95
N LEU A 143 4.00 -1.44 2.70
CA LEU A 143 2.98 -0.56 2.13
C LEU A 143 3.56 0.83 1.76
N LEU A 144 4.38 1.41 2.64
CA LEU A 144 4.88 2.78 2.46
C LEU A 144 6.03 2.87 1.45
N THR A 145 6.99 1.95 1.51
CA THR A 145 8.22 2.03 0.69
C THR A 145 7.91 2.02 -0.80
N PRO A 146 7.09 1.08 -1.32
CA PRO A 146 6.77 1.07 -2.75
C PRO A 146 5.90 2.25 -3.17
N THR A 147 4.97 2.71 -2.31
CA THR A 147 4.16 3.90 -2.57
C THR A 147 5.05 5.15 -2.71
N MET A 148 6.02 5.34 -1.82
CA MET A 148 6.99 6.44 -1.93
C MET A 148 7.86 6.29 -3.18
N ALA A 149 8.32 5.07 -3.49
CA ALA A 149 9.09 4.81 -4.70
C ALA A 149 8.31 5.16 -5.98
N VAL A 150 7.01 4.86 -6.04
CA VAL A 150 6.13 5.25 -7.15
C VAL A 150 6.15 6.76 -7.34
N LEU A 151 5.99 7.56 -6.28
CA LEU A 151 6.01 9.02 -6.38
C LEU A 151 7.34 9.55 -6.94
N PHE A 152 8.48 9.03 -6.48
CA PHE A 152 9.79 9.41 -7.00
C PHE A 152 10.01 8.97 -8.45
N LEU A 153 9.61 7.75 -8.80
CA LEU A 153 9.75 7.21 -10.15
C LEU A 153 8.84 7.92 -11.16
N VAL A 154 7.62 8.28 -10.75
CA VAL A 154 6.70 9.11 -11.54
C VAL A 154 7.33 10.45 -11.88
N ALA A 155 7.91 11.15 -10.91
CA ALA A 155 8.55 12.43 -11.14
C ALA A 155 9.74 12.32 -12.10
N LYS A 156 10.60 11.31 -11.90
CA LYS A 156 11.76 11.06 -12.77
C LYS A 156 11.33 10.71 -14.20
N GLN A 157 10.41 9.76 -14.35
CA GLN A 157 9.98 9.31 -15.66
C GLN A 157 9.17 10.39 -16.40
N ALA A 158 8.47 11.27 -15.68
CA ALA A 158 7.88 12.47 -16.28
C ALA A 158 8.94 13.45 -16.83
N ASP A 159 10.05 13.68 -16.12
CA ASP A 159 11.18 14.50 -16.63
C ASP A 159 11.81 13.85 -17.87
N ASP A 160 12.09 12.54 -17.82
CA ASP A 160 12.62 11.80 -18.97
C ASP A 160 11.68 11.87 -20.19
N LEU A 161 10.37 11.74 -19.97
CA LEU A 161 9.35 11.82 -21.02
C LEU A 161 9.25 13.24 -21.59
N TYR A 162 9.32 14.27 -20.75
CA TYR A 162 9.30 15.67 -21.17
C TYR A 162 10.53 16.03 -22.02
N ARG A 163 11.73 15.59 -21.60
CA ARG A 163 12.98 15.77 -22.36
C ARG A 163 12.97 15.07 -23.70
N SER A 164 12.46 13.83 -23.74
CA SER A 164 12.29 13.05 -24.96
C SER A 164 11.38 13.76 -25.98
N ILE A 165 10.26 14.34 -25.51
CA ILE A 165 9.34 15.12 -26.36
C ILE A 165 10.01 16.39 -26.91
N LEU A 166 10.93 17.00 -26.17
CA LEU A 166 11.68 18.17 -26.61
C LEU A 166 12.92 17.85 -27.46
N GLY A 167 13.28 16.57 -27.62
CA GLY A 167 14.47 16.15 -28.37
C GLY A 167 15.80 16.51 -27.70
N VAL A 168 15.79 16.76 -26.38
CA VAL A 168 17.00 17.06 -25.59
C VAL A 168 17.32 15.83 -24.74
N GLY A 169 17.93 14.82 -25.37
CA GLY A 169 18.30 13.54 -24.75
C GLY A 169 19.77 13.25 -24.93
#